data_AF-A0A3M2BNR5-F1
#
_entry.id   AF-A0A3M2BNR5-F1
#
_cell.length_a   1.000
_cell.length_b   1.000
_cell.length_c   1.000
_cell.angle_alpha   90.00
_cell.angle_beta   90.00
_cell.angle_gamma   90.00
#
_symmetry.space_group_name_H-M   'P 1'
#
loop_
_entity.id
_entity.type
_entity.pdbx_description
1 polymer ?
#
loop_
_entity_poly.entity_id
_entity_poly.type
_entity_poly.pdbx_seq_one_letter_code
_entity_poly.pdbx_strand_id
1 'polypeptide(L)'
;MSLTPLDIRKMTFPTRMRGADPAEVERFLDLVAEELTGRLGEIARLEQENRDYARRLEQAAERQQALQEAMLQAQKLSQEITDSARREAELLVKEAEITAESIVSQAIEQANKIEAKILELRAMRRDLQLKFKNTLDLFQRILEAEMDDESRTATVRTLRRRRTS
;
A
#
# COMPACT_ATOMS: atom_id res chain seq x y z
N MET A 1 15.40 -28.17 -63.93
CA MET A 1 14.76 -28.81 -65.10
C MET A 1 14.67 -30.28 -64.81
N SER A 2 13.50 -30.76 -64.45
CA SER A 2 13.25 -32.14 -64.04
C SER A 2 12.30 -32.75 -65.07
N LEU A 3 12.64 -33.94 -65.56
CA LEU A 3 11.72 -34.74 -66.37
C LEU A 3 10.41 -34.92 -65.59
N THR A 4 9.28 -34.67 -66.24
CA THR A 4 7.98 -35.00 -65.68
C THR A 4 7.66 -36.48 -65.92
N PRO A 5 6.79 -37.11 -65.12
CA PRO A 5 6.28 -38.45 -65.42
C PRO A 5 5.73 -38.58 -66.85
N LEU A 6 5.14 -37.50 -67.36
CA LEU A 6 4.62 -37.44 -68.73
C LEU A 6 5.74 -37.45 -69.78
N ASP A 7 6.87 -36.78 -69.50
CA ASP A 7 8.03 -36.77 -70.38
C ASP A 7 8.71 -38.14 -70.43
N ILE A 8 8.77 -38.85 -69.28
CA ILE A 8 9.32 -40.21 -69.20
C ILE A 8 8.49 -41.19 -70.03
N ARG A 9 7.15 -41.12 -69.95
CA ARG A 9 6.24 -41.97 -70.74
C ARG A 9 6.35 -41.72 -72.25
N LYS A 10 6.65 -40.49 -72.67
CA LYS A 10 6.75 -40.13 -74.10
C LYS A 10 8.16 -40.33 -74.67
N MET A 11 9.10 -40.83 -73.86
CA MET A 11 10.50 -40.91 -74.26
C MET A 11 10.72 -42.07 -75.24
N THR A 12 11.20 -41.75 -76.45
CA THR A 12 11.47 -42.75 -77.49
C THR A 12 12.97 -43.00 -77.65
N PHE A 13 13.36 -44.26 -77.81
CA PHE A 13 14.75 -44.65 -78.01
C PHE A 13 14.99 -45.23 -79.41
N PRO A 14 16.11 -44.89 -80.07
CA PRO A 14 16.45 -45.46 -81.37
C PRO A 14 16.84 -46.94 -81.25
N THR A 15 16.30 -47.78 -82.14
CA THR A 15 16.60 -49.21 -82.20
C THR A 15 17.98 -49.47 -82.81
N ARG A 16 18.79 -50.33 -82.19
CA ARG A 16 20.08 -50.81 -82.72
C ARG A 16 20.12 -52.33 -82.70
N MET A 17 20.87 -52.92 -83.64
CA MET A 17 21.06 -54.36 -83.71
C MET A 17 21.77 -54.85 -82.44
N ARG A 18 21.15 -55.78 -81.69
CA ARG A 18 21.50 -56.19 -80.29
C ARG A 18 21.11 -55.20 -79.16
N GLY A 19 20.12 -54.34 -79.37
CA GLY A 19 19.54 -53.50 -78.30
C GLY A 19 18.55 -54.23 -77.39
N ALA A 20 18.11 -53.56 -76.32
CA ALA A 20 17.06 -54.04 -75.42
C ALA A 20 15.69 -54.16 -76.14
N ASP A 21 14.82 -55.05 -75.65
CA ASP A 21 13.46 -55.22 -76.18
C ASP A 21 12.64 -53.92 -75.98
N PRO A 22 12.13 -53.29 -77.05
CA PRO A 22 11.30 -52.09 -76.96
C PRO A 22 10.12 -52.24 -75.99
N ALA A 23 9.49 -53.42 -75.91
CA ALA A 23 8.35 -53.65 -75.04
C ALA A 23 8.73 -53.71 -73.55
N GLU A 24 9.92 -54.20 -73.22
CA GLU A 24 10.45 -54.14 -71.85
C GLU A 24 10.82 -52.71 -71.44
N VAL A 25 11.41 -51.95 -72.36
CA VAL A 25 11.76 -50.54 -72.12
C VAL A 25 10.50 -49.72 -71.85
N GLU A 26 9.43 -49.91 -72.63
CA GLU A 26 8.15 -49.20 -72.43
C GLU A 26 7.54 -49.52 -71.05
N ARG A 27 7.50 -50.81 -70.66
CA ARG A 27 7.05 -51.22 -69.31
C ARG A 27 7.89 -50.61 -68.20
N PHE A 28 9.20 -50.51 -68.38
CA PHE A 28 10.10 -49.89 -67.40
C PHE A 28 9.85 -48.38 -67.29
N LEU A 29 9.67 -47.67 -68.42
CA LEU A 29 9.35 -46.25 -68.43
C LEU A 29 8.02 -45.97 -67.72
N ASP A 30 7.00 -46.81 -67.90
CA ASP A 30 5.73 -46.71 -67.18
C ASP A 30 5.90 -46.86 -65.67
N LEU A 31 6.66 -47.88 -65.23
CA LEU A 31 6.94 -48.10 -63.81
C LEU A 31 7.70 -46.91 -63.20
N VAL A 32 8.71 -46.39 -63.90
CA VAL A 32 9.49 -45.23 -63.45
C VAL A 32 8.62 -43.98 -63.39
N ALA A 33 7.73 -43.76 -64.36
CA ALA A 33 6.82 -42.63 -64.36
C ALA A 33 5.81 -42.71 -63.20
N GLU A 34 5.31 -43.90 -62.87
CA GLU A 34 4.41 -44.12 -61.74
C GLU A 34 5.11 -43.88 -60.39
N GLU A 35 6.29 -44.44 -60.18
CA GLU A 35 7.09 -44.20 -58.97
C GLU A 35 7.45 -42.70 -58.83
N LEU A 36 7.84 -42.04 -59.93
CA LEU A 36 8.12 -40.60 -59.91
C LEU A 36 6.88 -39.78 -59.54
N THR A 37 5.70 -40.17 -60.03
CA THR A 37 4.43 -39.51 -59.68
C THR A 37 4.15 -39.65 -58.17
N GLY A 38 4.34 -40.85 -57.61
CA GLY A 38 4.21 -41.09 -56.18
C GLY A 38 5.15 -40.22 -55.35
N ARG A 39 6.43 -40.15 -55.75
CA ARG A 39 7.46 -39.32 -55.10
C ARG A 39 7.12 -37.84 -55.14
N LEU A 40 6.68 -37.33 -56.30
CA LEU A 40 6.28 -35.92 -56.43
C LEU A 40 5.07 -35.59 -55.55
N GLY A 41 4.11 -36.51 -55.42
CA GLY A 41 2.98 -36.36 -54.51
C GLY A 41 3.41 -36.33 -53.04
N GLU A 42 4.34 -37.21 -52.65
CA GLU A 42 4.90 -37.24 -51.30
C GLU A 42 5.67 -35.96 -50.97
N ILE A 43 6.49 -35.46 -51.91
CA ILE A 43 7.21 -34.18 -51.76
C ILE A 43 6.22 -33.04 -51.57
N ALA A 44 5.18 -32.94 -52.41
CA ALA A 44 4.17 -31.89 -52.29
C ALA A 44 3.44 -31.95 -50.93
N ARG A 45 3.12 -33.16 -50.44
CA ARG A 45 2.52 -33.35 -49.11
C ARG A 45 3.47 -32.88 -48.00
N LEU A 46 4.73 -33.32 -48.04
CA LEU A 46 5.74 -32.96 -47.03
C LEU A 46 6.03 -31.45 -47.04
N GLU A 47 6.08 -30.81 -48.21
CA GLU A 47 6.24 -29.35 -48.33
C GLU A 47 5.04 -28.60 -47.75
N GLN A 48 3.83 -29.13 -47.89
CA GLN A 48 2.64 -28.54 -47.28
C GLN A 48 2.68 -28.68 -45.76
N GLU A 49 2.99 -29.86 -45.24
CA GLU A 49 3.14 -30.10 -43.80
C GLU A 49 4.23 -29.23 -43.19
N ASN A 50 5.38 -29.09 -43.86
CA ASN A 50 6.48 -28.27 -43.40
C ASN A 50 6.10 -26.78 -43.32
N ARG A 51 5.33 -26.29 -44.31
CA ARG A 51 4.75 -24.94 -44.26
C ARG A 51 3.77 -24.76 -43.11
N ASP A 52 2.95 -25.76 -42.81
CA ASP A 52 2.03 -25.72 -41.68
C ASP A 52 2.76 -25.71 -40.34
N TYR A 53 3.79 -26.55 -40.18
CA TYR A 53 4.61 -26.58 -38.97
C TYR A 53 5.40 -25.28 -38.79
N ALA A 54 5.99 -24.72 -39.85
CA ALA A 54 6.69 -23.44 -39.78
C ALA A 54 5.77 -22.32 -39.26
N ARG A 55 4.54 -22.22 -39.78
CA ARG A 55 3.54 -21.24 -39.31
C ARG A 55 3.16 -21.44 -37.85
N ARG A 56 2.99 -22.69 -37.41
CA ARG A 56 2.68 -22.99 -36.00
C ARG A 56 3.84 -22.61 -35.09
N LEU A 57 5.08 -22.82 -35.54
CA LEU A 57 6.27 -22.49 -34.77
C LEU A 57 6.43 -20.98 -34.60
N GLU A 58 6.18 -20.23 -35.67
CA GLU A 58 6.17 -18.76 -35.64
C GLU A 58 5.12 -18.22 -34.66
N GLN A 59 3.87 -18.69 -34.76
CA GLN A 59 2.81 -18.31 -33.82
C GLN A 59 3.13 -18.70 -32.36
N ALA A 60 3.78 -19.85 -32.15
CA ALA A 60 4.19 -20.26 -30.81
C ALA A 60 5.29 -19.34 -30.25
N ALA A 61 6.25 -18.93 -31.10
CA ALA A 61 7.29 -17.99 -30.73
C ALA A 61 6.71 -16.61 -30.37
N GLU A 62 5.78 -16.09 -31.16
CA GLU A 62 5.08 -14.83 -30.87
C GLU A 62 4.32 -14.88 -29.54
N ARG A 63 3.56 -15.96 -29.29
CA ARG A 63 2.86 -16.14 -28.00
C ARG A 63 3.83 -16.24 -26.83
N GLN A 64 4.94 -16.93 -27.01
CA GLN A 64 5.96 -17.05 -25.96
C GLN A 64 6.61 -15.70 -25.65
N GLN A 65 6.88 -14.88 -26.66
CA GLN A 65 7.37 -13.52 -26.46
C GLN A 65 6.35 -12.66 -25.72
N ALA A 66 5.08 -12.67 -26.14
CA ALA A 66 4.02 -11.93 -25.46
C ALA A 66 3.84 -12.37 -23.99
N LEU A 67 3.95 -13.67 -23.71
CA LEU A 67 3.92 -14.20 -22.34
C LEU A 67 5.12 -13.72 -21.51
N GLN A 68 6.33 -13.73 -22.07
CA GLN A 68 7.52 -13.21 -21.39
C GLN A 68 7.38 -11.73 -21.06
N GLU A 69 6.90 -10.93 -22.01
CA GLU A 69 6.64 -9.50 -21.81
C GLU A 69 5.57 -9.27 -20.72
N ALA A 70 4.48 -10.03 -20.74
CA ALA A 70 3.44 -9.97 -19.72
C ALA A 70 3.96 -10.36 -18.34
N MET A 71 4.81 -11.40 -18.24
CA MET A 71 5.43 -11.80 -16.98
C MET A 71 6.36 -10.73 -16.41
N LEU A 72 7.19 -10.10 -17.26
CA LEU A 72 8.05 -9.00 -16.86
C LEU A 72 7.24 -7.78 -16.38
N GLN A 73 6.15 -7.45 -17.08
CA GLN A 73 5.24 -6.39 -16.65
C GLN A 73 4.57 -6.71 -15.32
N ALA A 74 4.09 -7.95 -15.13
CA ALA A 74 3.49 -8.38 -13.88
C ALA A 74 4.49 -8.32 -12.70
N GLN A 75 5.75 -8.72 -12.91
CA GLN A 75 6.81 -8.58 -11.92
C GLN A 75 7.05 -7.11 -11.56
N LYS A 76 7.17 -6.24 -12.58
CA LYS A 76 7.36 -4.81 -12.37
C LYS A 76 6.20 -4.19 -11.59
N LEU A 77 4.96 -4.51 -11.96
CA LEU A 77 3.77 -4.03 -11.27
C LEU A 77 3.71 -4.52 -9.82
N SER A 78 4.04 -5.79 -9.58
CA SER A 78 4.11 -6.34 -8.21
C SER A 78 5.13 -5.60 -7.35
N GLN A 79 6.29 -5.26 -7.92
CA GLN A 79 7.32 -4.48 -7.22
C GLN A 79 6.83 -3.06 -6.93
N GLU A 80 6.23 -2.38 -7.92
CA GLU A 80 5.67 -1.04 -7.76
C GLU A 80 4.57 -0.98 -6.69
N ILE A 81 3.68 -1.99 -6.64
CA ILE A 81 2.65 -2.11 -5.59
C ILE A 81 3.31 -2.25 -4.22
N THR A 82 4.33 -3.12 -4.10
CA THR A 82 5.02 -3.37 -2.82
C THR A 82 5.75 -2.12 -2.33
N ASP A 83 6.45 -1.43 -3.23
CA ASP A 83 7.17 -0.19 -2.93
C ASP A 83 6.22 0.97 -2.58
N SER A 84 5.07 1.06 -3.25
CA SER A 84 4.03 2.04 -2.91
C SER A 84 3.43 1.76 -1.53
N ALA A 85 3.03 0.52 -1.27
CA ALA A 85 2.45 0.12 0.02
C ALA A 85 3.43 0.37 1.17
N ARG A 86 4.73 0.11 0.96
CA ARG A 86 5.76 0.41 1.95
C ARG A 86 5.88 1.92 2.22
N ARG A 87 5.92 2.74 1.18
CA ARG A 87 5.98 4.21 1.34
C ARG A 87 4.74 4.76 2.05
N GLU A 88 3.56 4.26 1.70
CA GLU A 88 2.31 4.65 2.33
C GLU A 88 2.26 4.24 3.80
N ALA A 89 2.72 3.03 4.13
CA ALA A 89 2.85 2.58 5.52
C ALA A 89 3.83 3.46 6.32
N GLU A 90 4.98 3.82 5.74
CA GLU A 90 5.94 4.73 6.39
C GLU A 90 5.36 6.13 6.62
N LEU A 91 4.57 6.65 5.68
CA LEU A 91 3.86 7.92 5.84
C LEU A 91 2.79 7.85 6.94
N LEU A 92 1.99 6.78 6.97
CA LEU A 92 0.95 6.60 7.97
C LEU A 92 1.54 6.49 9.38
N VAL A 93 2.66 5.80 9.55
CA VAL A 93 3.36 5.75 10.84
C VAL A 93 3.83 7.13 11.25
N LYS A 94 4.45 7.91 10.36
CA LYS A 94 4.88 9.28 10.67
C LYS A 94 3.72 10.20 11.03
N GLU A 95 2.60 10.09 10.33
CA GLU A 95 1.40 10.88 10.63
C GLU A 95 0.81 10.51 12.00
N ALA A 96 0.80 9.21 12.34
CA ALA A 96 0.41 8.74 13.65
C ALA A 96 1.34 9.25 14.76
N GLU A 97 2.66 9.27 14.52
CA GLU A 97 3.65 9.81 15.45
C GLU A 97 3.43 11.31 15.72
N ILE A 98 3.26 12.11 14.66
CA ILE A 98 2.98 13.55 14.78
C ILE A 98 1.68 13.79 15.56
N THR A 99 0.64 13.01 15.25
CA THR A 99 -0.65 13.12 15.93
C THR A 99 -0.53 12.77 17.41
N ALA A 100 0.19 11.68 17.73
CA ALA A 100 0.43 11.27 19.10
C ALA A 100 1.22 12.34 19.89
N GLU A 101 2.27 12.90 19.30
CA GLU A 101 3.04 13.98 19.91
C GLU A 101 2.17 15.23 20.16
N SER A 102 1.29 15.59 19.21
CA SER A 102 0.34 16.68 19.37
C SER A 102 -0.62 16.43 20.54
N ILE A 103 -1.18 15.24 20.65
CA ILE A 103 -2.09 14.85 21.74
C ILE A 103 -1.37 14.94 23.10
N VAL A 104 -0.14 14.43 23.20
CA VAL A 104 0.66 14.49 24.43
C VAL A 104 0.95 15.95 24.81
N SER A 105 1.34 16.77 23.84
CA SER A 105 1.59 18.20 24.08
C SER A 105 0.34 18.93 24.61
N GLN A 106 -0.82 18.68 23.99
CA GLN A 106 -2.10 19.25 24.46
C GLN A 106 -2.47 18.78 25.87
N ALA A 107 -2.25 17.50 26.19
CA ALA A 107 -2.50 16.97 27.53
C ALA A 107 -1.60 17.62 28.58
N ILE A 108 -0.32 17.83 28.28
CA ILE A 108 0.62 18.53 29.16
C ILE A 108 0.18 19.99 29.36
N GLU A 109 -0.22 20.69 28.30
CA GLU A 109 -0.71 22.07 28.41
C GLU A 109 -1.96 22.16 29.31
N GLN A 110 -2.91 21.22 29.14
CA GLN A 110 -4.10 21.15 30.00
C GLN A 110 -3.74 20.85 31.46
N ALA A 111 -2.82 19.92 31.71
CA ALA A 111 -2.35 19.62 33.07
C ALA A 111 -1.74 20.85 33.74
N ASN A 112 -0.88 21.59 33.02
CA ASN A 112 -0.27 22.82 33.52
C ASN A 112 -1.33 23.90 33.83
N LYS A 113 -2.36 24.04 33.00
CA LYS A 113 -3.48 24.97 33.26
C LYS A 113 -4.25 24.60 34.52
N ILE A 114 -4.52 23.31 34.72
CA ILE A 114 -5.21 22.81 35.92
C ILE A 114 -4.34 23.07 37.16
N GLU A 115 -3.04 22.78 37.11
CA GLU A 115 -2.13 23.00 38.23
C GLU A 115 -2.03 24.48 38.59
N ALA A 116 -1.90 25.37 37.60
CA ALA A 116 -1.93 26.81 37.81
C ALA A 116 -3.24 27.25 38.49
N LYS A 117 -4.39 26.71 38.07
CA LYS A 117 -5.68 27.02 38.68
C LYS A 117 -5.78 26.52 40.13
N ILE A 118 -5.23 25.34 40.43
CA ILE A 118 -5.16 24.82 41.80
C ILE A 118 -4.34 25.75 42.69
N LEU A 119 -3.20 26.25 42.21
CA LEU A 119 -2.36 27.19 42.96
C LEU A 119 -3.08 28.51 43.21
N GLU A 120 -3.77 29.05 42.21
CA GLU A 120 -4.59 30.26 42.32
C GLU A 120 -5.70 30.09 43.38
N LEU A 121 -6.46 28.99 43.33
CA LEU A 121 -7.52 28.69 44.29
C LEU A 121 -6.97 28.51 45.71
N ARG A 122 -5.79 27.88 45.87
CA ARG A 122 -5.12 27.75 47.17
C ARG A 122 -4.67 29.10 47.72
N ALA A 123 -4.23 30.02 46.88
CA ALA A 123 -3.89 31.39 47.29
C ALA A 123 -5.15 32.16 47.72
N MET A 124 -6.22 32.10 46.92
CA MET A 124 -7.51 32.71 47.23
C MET A 124 -8.09 32.20 48.55
N ARG A 125 -8.02 30.88 48.79
CA ARG A 125 -8.44 30.29 50.07
C ARG A 125 -7.67 30.86 51.27
N ARG A 126 -6.34 30.99 51.15
CA ARG A 126 -5.49 31.56 52.21
C ARG A 126 -5.83 33.02 52.49
N ASP A 127 -6.01 33.82 51.43
CA ASP A 127 -6.42 35.23 51.55
C ASP A 127 -7.78 35.36 52.25
N LEU A 128 -8.76 34.53 51.86
CA LEU A 128 -10.07 34.49 52.51
C LEU A 128 -9.97 34.13 54.00
N GLN A 129 -9.18 33.09 54.34
CA GLN A 129 -8.95 32.69 55.73
C GLN A 129 -8.34 33.83 56.57
N LEU A 130 -7.36 34.55 56.02
CA LEU A 130 -6.75 35.70 56.70
C LEU A 130 -7.75 36.85 56.89
N LYS A 131 -8.56 37.15 55.87
CA LYS A 131 -9.63 38.17 55.96
C LYS A 131 -10.65 37.81 57.04
N PHE A 132 -11.08 36.55 57.11
CA PHE A 132 -11.98 36.08 58.17
C PHE A 132 -11.35 36.18 59.55
N LYS A 133 -10.08 35.78 59.71
CA LYS A 133 -9.38 35.92 60.98
C LYS A 133 -9.29 37.39 61.42
N ASN A 134 -8.87 38.27 60.52
CA ASN A 134 -8.72 39.69 60.84
C ASN A 134 -10.06 40.36 61.19
N THR A 135 -11.15 39.96 60.54
CA THR A 135 -12.49 40.48 60.85
C THR A 135 -13.00 39.97 62.21
N LEU A 136 -12.76 38.71 62.55
CA LEU A 136 -13.07 38.18 63.88
C LEU A 136 -12.23 38.86 64.97
N ASP A 137 -10.93 39.04 64.76
CA ASP A 137 -10.05 39.75 65.69
C ASP A 137 -10.52 41.22 65.89
N LEU A 138 -11.01 41.87 64.82
CA LEU A 138 -11.60 43.21 64.91
C LEU A 138 -12.88 43.21 65.75
N PHE A 139 -13.82 42.29 65.48
CA PHE A 139 -15.05 42.19 66.28
C PHE A 139 -14.77 41.86 67.74
N GLN A 140 -13.80 40.99 68.02
CA GLN A 140 -13.37 40.69 69.37
C GLN A 140 -12.87 41.94 70.10
N ARG A 141 -12.01 42.75 69.46
CA ARG A 141 -11.50 43.99 70.06
C ARG A 141 -12.59 45.02 70.34
N ILE A 142 -13.60 45.12 69.47
CA ILE A 142 -14.74 46.01 69.69
C ILE A 142 -15.55 45.56 70.90
N LEU A 143 -15.84 44.25 71.01
CA LEU A 143 -16.56 43.69 72.17
C LEU A 143 -15.78 43.88 73.47
N GLU A 144 -14.46 43.64 73.47
CA GLU A 144 -13.60 43.88 74.63
C GLU A 144 -13.63 45.35 75.05
N ALA A 145 -13.60 46.29 74.10
CA ALA A 145 -13.70 47.72 74.39
C ALA A 145 -15.06 48.12 74.98
N GLU A 146 -16.18 47.58 74.45
CA GLU A 146 -17.52 47.82 75.00
C GLU A 146 -17.66 47.28 76.43
N MET A 147 -17.15 46.07 76.70
CA MET A 147 -17.17 45.46 78.03
C MET A 147 -16.33 46.23 79.07
N ASP A 148 -15.17 46.74 78.66
CA ASP A 148 -14.32 47.58 79.50
C ASP A 148 -15.02 48.91 79.85
N ASP A 149 -15.70 49.53 78.88
CA ASP A 149 -16.46 50.75 79.10
C ASP A 149 -17.68 50.51 80.01
N GLU A 150 -18.41 49.40 79.87
CA GLU A 150 -19.46 49.01 80.82
C GLU A 150 -18.91 48.83 82.24
N SER A 151 -17.76 48.16 82.39
CA SER A 151 -17.09 47.93 83.67
C SER A 151 -16.66 49.24 84.33
N ARG A 152 -16.12 50.19 83.56
CA ARG A 152 -15.79 51.54 84.03
C ARG A 152 -17.03 52.30 84.47
N THR A 153 -18.10 52.24 83.70
CA THR A 153 -19.36 52.95 83.99
C THR A 153 -20.07 52.37 85.22
N ALA A 154 -20.03 51.05 85.41
CA ALA A 154 -20.53 50.37 86.60
C ALA A 154 -19.72 50.75 87.86
N THR A 155 -18.38 50.86 87.74
CA THR A 155 -17.49 51.27 88.85
C THR A 155 -17.72 52.74 89.27
N VAL A 156 -18.00 53.64 88.33
CA VAL A 156 -18.33 55.03 88.64
C VAL A 156 -19.67 55.15 89.38
N ARG A 157 -20.64 54.28 89.06
CA ARG A 157 -21.97 54.28 89.69
C ARG A 157 -21.95 53.74 91.13
N THR A 158 -21.06 52.81 91.46
CA THR A 158 -20.88 52.31 92.85
C THR A 158 -20.15 53.31 93.74
N LEU A 159 -19.21 54.09 93.20
CA LEU A 159 -18.53 55.17 93.93
C LEU A 159 -19.47 56.34 94.30
N ARG A 160 -20.47 56.64 93.46
CA ARG A 160 -21.45 57.72 93.73
C ARG A 160 -22.43 57.38 94.87
N ARG A 161 -22.58 56.10 95.26
CA ARG A 161 -23.55 55.68 96.30
C ARG A 161 -23.00 55.76 97.73
N ARG A 162 -21.72 56.11 97.93
CA ARG A 162 -21.06 56.07 99.26
C ARG A 162 -20.85 57.42 99.97
N ARG A 163 -21.41 58.52 99.45
CA ARG A 163 -21.45 59.82 100.13
C ARG A 163 -22.91 60.22 100.37
N THR A 164 -23.45 59.87 101.53
CA THR A 164 -24.56 60.56 102.22
C THR A 164 -24.77 59.87 103.56
N SER A 165 -24.06 60.35 104.59
CA SER A 165 -24.40 60.37 106.01
C SER A 165 -23.33 61.18 106.72
#